data_AF-C3MI94-F1
#
_entry.id   AF-C3MI94-F1
#
_cell.length_a   1.000
_cell.length_b   1.000
_cell.length_c   1.000
_cell.angle_alpha   90.00
_cell.angle_beta   90.00
_cell.angle_gamma   90.00
#
_symmetry.space_group_name_H-M   'P 1'
#
loop_
_entity.id
_entity.type
_entity.pdbx_description
1 polymer ?
#
loop_
_entity_poly.entity_id
_entity_poly.type
_entity_poly.pdbx_seq_one_letter_code
_entity_poly.pdbx_strand_id
1 'polypeptide(L)'
;MGYQRALIPFSCNEVANAVELQEQRSGLETLVRAYGEVLALFSFMHLGLREPGMNLLFAQLSCRAADILESVGQGGDKRRRLAALEHAARHLGRVRSDLLQAQRSFEGLLGRQSTELLRLLTRASLELKRASALLGTMTFDASGCCAGPLFANAEETHGSAFRLGA
;
A
#
# COMPACT_ATOMS: atom_id res chain seq x y z
N MET A 1 -44.81 16.38 -28.46
CA MET A 1 -44.18 15.48 -27.46
C MET A 1 -42.86 16.11 -27.03
N GLY A 2 -42.89 16.95 -25.98
CA GLY A 2 -41.72 17.71 -25.53
C GLY A 2 -40.95 16.93 -24.46
N TYR A 3 -39.65 16.75 -24.65
CA TYR A 3 -38.76 16.20 -23.64
C TYR A 3 -38.55 17.25 -22.54
N GLN A 4 -39.30 17.18 -21.44
CA GLN A 4 -38.94 17.87 -20.21
C GLN A 4 -37.71 17.17 -19.62
N ARG A 5 -36.51 17.72 -19.89
CA ARG A 5 -35.34 17.43 -19.07
C ARG A 5 -35.62 17.97 -17.67
N ALA A 6 -35.88 17.07 -16.73
CA ALA A 6 -35.90 17.40 -15.32
C ALA A 6 -34.52 17.98 -14.94
N LEU A 7 -34.46 19.30 -14.78
CA LEU A 7 -33.31 19.98 -14.19
C LEU A 7 -33.29 19.60 -12.71
N ILE A 8 -32.49 18.60 -12.36
CA ILE A 8 -32.22 18.26 -10.96
C ILE A 8 -31.47 19.46 -10.36
N PRO A 9 -32.01 20.11 -9.31
CA PRO A 9 -31.33 21.23 -8.69
C PRO A 9 -30.06 20.72 -8.01
N PHE A 10 -28.93 21.31 -8.40
CA PHE A 10 -27.63 21.07 -7.79
C PHE A 10 -27.66 21.46 -6.30
N SER A 11 -27.27 20.54 -5.42
CA SER A 11 -27.23 20.78 -3.98
C SER A 11 -25.81 20.91 -3.47
N CYS A 12 -25.49 22.02 -2.80
CA CYS A 12 -24.17 22.24 -2.17
C CYS A 12 -23.79 21.13 -1.17
N ASN A 13 -24.78 20.44 -0.59
CA ASN A 13 -24.53 19.33 0.33
C ASN A 13 -23.91 18.12 -0.39
N GLU A 14 -24.22 17.89 -1.66
CA GLU A 14 -23.60 16.84 -2.47
C GLU A 14 -22.12 17.15 -2.74
N VAL A 15 -21.79 18.43 -2.94
CA VAL A 15 -20.41 18.91 -3.12
C VAL A 15 -19.61 18.76 -1.83
N ALA A 16 -20.18 19.16 -0.69
CA ALA A 16 -19.52 19.01 0.61
C ALA A 16 -19.17 17.54 0.90
N ASN A 17 -20.13 16.63 0.67
CA ASN A 17 -19.90 15.20 0.82
C ASN A 17 -18.86 14.65 -0.19
N ALA A 18 -18.83 15.17 -1.43
CA ALA A 18 -17.86 14.76 -2.43
C ALA A 18 -16.44 15.22 -2.09
N VAL A 19 -16.27 16.44 -1.57
CA VAL A 19 -14.97 16.97 -1.11
C VAL A 19 -14.46 16.17 0.09
N GLU A 20 -15.29 15.93 1.10
CA GLU A 20 -14.91 15.11 2.26
C GLU A 20 -14.52 13.68 1.85
N LEU A 21 -15.26 13.07 0.91
CA LEU A 21 -14.94 11.74 0.38
C LEU A 21 -13.61 11.73 -0.38
N GLN A 22 -13.32 12.77 -1.16
CA GLN A 22 -12.07 12.92 -1.89
C GLN A 22 -10.87 13.14 -0.95
N GLU A 23 -11.03 13.95 0.11
CA GLU A 23 -10.01 14.16 1.14
C GLU A 23 -9.73 12.88 1.94
N GLN A 24 -10.76 12.11 2.28
CA GLN A 24 -10.58 10.82 2.93
C GLN A 24 -9.86 9.83 2.01
N ARG A 25 -10.23 9.79 0.73
CA ARG A 25 -9.57 8.95 -0.27
C ARG A 25 -8.10 9.30 -0.42
N SER A 26 -7.76 10.56 -0.66
CA SER A 26 -6.36 11.01 -0.78
C SER A 26 -5.57 10.73 0.50
N GLY A 27 -6.24 10.85 1.65
CA GLY A 27 -5.72 10.45 2.94
C GLY A 27 -5.37 8.96 3.02
N LEU A 28 -6.21 8.06 2.50
CA LEU A 28 -5.93 6.62 2.46
C LEU A 28 -4.88 6.25 1.40
N GLU A 29 -4.86 6.94 0.26
CA GLU A 29 -3.82 6.75 -0.77
C GLU A 29 -2.43 7.10 -0.23
N THR A 30 -2.35 8.15 0.59
CA THR A 30 -1.11 8.51 1.29
C THR A 30 -0.66 7.41 2.24
N LEU A 31 -1.60 6.76 2.96
CA LEU A 31 -1.30 5.60 3.80
C LEU A 31 -0.79 4.41 2.97
N VAL A 32 -1.41 4.14 1.81
CA VAL A 32 -0.96 3.08 0.91
C VAL A 32 0.49 3.30 0.49
N ARG A 33 0.84 4.53 0.09
CA ARG A 33 2.21 4.88 -0.30
C ARG A 33 3.19 4.71 0.87
N ALA A 34 2.86 5.26 2.04
CA ALA A 34 3.72 5.21 3.21
C ALA A 34 3.96 3.77 3.70
N TYR A 35 2.91 2.95 3.80
CA TYR A 35 3.06 1.54 4.15
C TYR A 35 3.78 0.73 3.07
N GLY A 36 3.65 1.13 1.80
CA GLY A 36 4.43 0.57 0.71
C GLY A 36 5.93 0.82 0.86
N GLU A 37 6.33 2.04 1.24
CA GLU A 37 7.72 2.38 1.52
C GLU A 37 8.26 1.57 2.70
N VAL A 38 7.52 1.51 3.81
CA VAL A 38 7.91 0.69 4.99
C VAL A 38 8.06 -0.78 4.61
N LEU A 39 7.13 -1.33 3.83
CA LEU A 39 7.21 -2.72 3.38
C LEU A 39 8.45 -2.97 2.51
N ALA A 40 8.82 -2.02 1.64
CA ALA A 40 10.03 -2.11 0.82
C ALA A 40 11.30 -2.08 1.69
N LEU A 41 11.39 -1.16 2.66
CA LEU A 41 12.50 -1.07 3.61
C LEU A 41 12.65 -2.38 4.40
N PHE A 42 11.55 -2.91 4.93
CA PHE A 42 11.53 -4.18 5.66
C PHE A 42 11.91 -5.37 4.78
N SER A 43 11.43 -5.41 3.54
CA SER A 43 11.80 -6.49 2.61
C SER A 43 13.29 -6.45 2.28
N PHE A 44 13.86 -5.25 2.06
CA PHE A 44 15.29 -5.08 1.83
C PHE A 44 16.12 -5.48 3.05
N MET A 45 15.68 -5.09 4.25
CA MET A 45 16.30 -5.52 5.50
C MET A 45 16.27 -7.04 5.65
N HIS A 46 15.14 -7.70 5.35
CA HIS A 46 15.04 -9.17 5.40
C HIS A 46 16.00 -9.87 4.42
N LEU A 47 16.15 -9.35 3.21
CA LEU A 47 17.13 -9.84 2.24
C LEU A 47 18.57 -9.65 2.75
N GLY A 48 18.86 -8.49 3.33
CA GLY A 48 20.17 -8.15 3.90
C GLY A 48 20.58 -8.98 5.10
N LEU A 49 19.66 -9.66 5.81
CA LEU A 49 19.98 -10.55 6.93
C LEU A 49 20.87 -11.74 6.52
N ARG A 50 20.94 -12.06 5.22
CA ARG A 50 21.76 -13.16 4.68
C ARG A 50 23.13 -12.70 4.20
N GLU A 51 23.36 -11.40 4.08
CA GLU A 51 24.54 -10.82 3.45
C GLU A 51 25.52 -10.25 4.51
N PRO A 52 26.76 -10.74 4.57
CA PRO A 52 27.76 -10.21 5.49
C PRO A 52 28.13 -8.76 5.13
N GLY A 53 27.97 -7.83 6.08
CA GLY A 53 28.37 -6.42 5.93
C GLY A 53 27.22 -5.39 5.94
N MET A 54 25.95 -5.84 5.96
CA MET A 54 24.78 -4.95 5.87
C MET A 54 24.33 -4.32 7.21
N ASN A 55 25.04 -4.57 8.32
CA ASN A 55 24.59 -4.19 9.66
C ASN A 55 24.38 -2.68 9.86
N LEU A 56 25.25 -1.84 9.29
CA LEU A 56 25.13 -0.37 9.38
C LEU A 56 23.94 0.17 8.58
N LEU A 57 23.65 -0.43 7.43
CA LEU A 57 22.49 -0.07 6.61
C LEU A 57 21.18 -0.49 7.29
N PHE A 58 21.20 -1.58 8.06
CA PHE A 58 20.04 -2.07 8.79
C PHE A 58 19.50 -1.06 9.82
N ALA A 59 20.39 -0.44 10.61
CA ALA A 59 19.98 0.57 11.60
C ALA A 59 19.32 1.79 10.93
N GLN A 60 19.91 2.29 9.83
CA GLN A 60 19.37 3.43 9.09
C GLN A 60 18.00 3.14 8.48
N LEU A 61 17.83 1.96 7.89
CA LEU A 61 16.57 1.52 7.30
C LEU A 61 15.49 1.31 8.37
N SER A 62 15.86 0.76 9.52
CA SER A 62 14.96 0.57 10.66
C SER A 62 14.48 1.90 11.23
N CYS A 63 15.39 2.86 11.45
CA CYS A 63 15.03 4.22 11.89
C CYS A 63 14.06 4.87 10.91
N ARG A 64 14.38 4.86 9.60
CA ARG A 64 13.51 5.46 8.59
C ARG A 64 12.13 4.81 8.54
N ALA A 65 12.06 3.49 8.66
CA ALA A 65 10.78 2.78 8.70
C ALA A 65 9.96 3.17 9.95
N ALA A 66 10.61 3.30 11.11
CA ALA A 66 9.97 3.75 12.35
C ALA A 66 9.43 5.19 12.21
N ASP A 67 10.22 6.11 11.65
CA ASP A 67 9.82 7.50 11.42
C ASP A 67 8.55 7.59 10.55
N ILE A 68 8.47 6.78 9.49
CA ILE A 68 7.29 6.73 8.61
C ILE A 68 6.08 6.20 9.39
N LEU A 69 6.25 5.10 10.15
CA LEU A 69 5.16 4.49 10.92
C LEU A 69 4.63 5.44 12.00
N GLU A 70 5.51 6.19 12.66
CA GLU A 70 5.16 7.20 13.65
C GLU A 70 4.42 8.38 13.01
N SER A 71 4.99 8.97 11.95
CA SER A 71 4.40 10.10 11.22
C SER A 71 2.98 9.80 10.75
N VAL A 72 2.78 8.60 10.20
CA VAL A 72 1.47 8.12 9.76
C VAL A 72 0.52 7.84 10.93
N GLY A 73 1.03 7.32 12.05
CA GLY A 73 0.26 7.04 13.26
C GLY A 73 -0.35 8.29 13.88
N GLN A 74 0.41 9.39 13.92
CA GLN A 74 -0.03 10.67 14.49
C GLN A 74 -1.15 11.35 13.67
N GLY A 75 -1.24 11.07 12.36
CA GLY A 75 -2.28 11.61 11.47
C GLY A 75 -3.59 10.82 11.42
N GLY A 76 -3.64 9.61 11.98
CA GLY A 76 -4.73 8.64 11.77
C GLY A 76 -5.94 8.75 12.70
N ASP A 77 -5.78 9.31 13.90
CA ASP A 77 -6.77 9.22 14.98
C ASP A 77 -7.98 10.16 14.87
N LYS A 78 -7.98 11.09 13.90
CA LYS A 78 -9.03 12.12 13.78
C LYS A 78 -9.97 11.97 12.58
N ARG A 79 -9.83 10.93 11.74
CA ARG A 79 -10.63 10.80 10.52
C ARG A 79 -11.94 10.06 10.80
N ARG A 80 -13.07 10.77 10.76
CA ARG A 80 -14.39 10.17 10.49
C ARG A 80 -14.26 9.37 9.19
N ARG A 81 -14.57 8.07 9.22
CA ARG A 81 -14.50 7.23 8.02
C ARG A 81 -15.90 7.14 7.44
N LEU A 82 -16.05 7.51 6.17
CA LEU A 82 -17.27 7.22 5.43
C LEU A 82 -17.38 5.71 5.18
N ALA A 83 -18.58 5.15 5.26
CA ALA A 83 -18.85 3.73 5.06
C ALA A 83 -18.25 3.19 3.75
N ALA A 84 -18.23 4.00 2.69
CA ALA A 84 -17.65 3.67 1.38
C ALA A 84 -16.14 3.35 1.44
N LEU A 85 -15.41 3.91 2.41
CA LEU A 85 -13.95 3.78 2.54
C LEU A 85 -13.52 2.91 3.75
N GLU A 86 -14.48 2.43 4.55
CA GLU A 86 -14.20 1.57 5.70
C GLU A 86 -13.52 0.25 5.32
N HIS A 87 -13.83 -0.29 4.13
CA HIS A 87 -13.23 -1.54 3.69
C HIS A 87 -11.72 -1.40 3.42
N ALA A 88 -11.32 -0.40 2.64
CA ALA A 88 -9.91 -0.09 2.41
C ALA A 88 -9.19 0.24 3.72
N ALA A 89 -9.84 0.99 4.61
CA ALA A 89 -9.27 1.35 5.90
C ALA A 89 -9.08 0.16 6.86
N ARG A 90 -9.92 -0.89 6.77
CA ARG A 90 -9.73 -2.15 7.51
C ARG A 90 -8.49 -2.90 7.02
N HIS A 91 -8.28 -2.99 5.71
CA HIS A 91 -7.07 -3.58 5.14
C HIS A 91 -5.82 -2.81 5.58
N LEU A 92 -5.84 -1.48 5.50
CA LEU A 92 -4.73 -0.63 5.98
C LEU A 92 -4.47 -0.78 7.49
N GLY A 93 -5.50 -0.99 8.30
CA GLY A 93 -5.35 -1.31 9.71
C GLY A 93 -4.62 -2.64 9.96
N ARG A 94 -4.88 -3.65 9.13
CA ARG A 94 -4.16 -4.94 9.17
C ARG A 94 -2.71 -4.78 8.71
N VAL A 95 -2.48 -4.05 7.62
CA VAL A 95 -1.12 -3.70 7.14
C VAL A 95 -0.32 -3.06 8.27
N ARG A 96 -0.87 -2.03 8.94
CA ARG A 96 -0.21 -1.38 10.08
C ARG A 96 0.14 -2.37 11.19
N SER A 97 -0.79 -3.26 11.56
CA SER A 97 -0.57 -4.24 12.62
C SER A 97 0.57 -5.21 12.26
N ASP A 98 0.56 -5.74 11.03
CA ASP A 98 1.58 -6.67 10.55
C ASP A 98 2.95 -5.98 10.43
N LEU A 99 3.01 -4.72 9.96
CA LEU A 99 4.24 -3.93 9.89
C LEU A 99 4.81 -3.61 11.28
N LEU A 100 3.98 -3.21 12.25
CA LEU A 100 4.44 -2.99 13.63
C LEU A 100 4.94 -4.29 14.29
N GLN A 101 4.34 -5.43 13.96
CA GLN A 101 4.84 -6.73 14.40
C GLN A 101 6.19 -7.04 13.74
N ALA A 102 6.32 -6.82 12.43
CA ALA A 102 7.57 -7.00 11.70
C ALA A 102 8.71 -6.12 12.24
N GLN A 103 8.42 -4.86 12.61
CA GLN A 103 9.37 -3.97 13.25
C GLN A 103 9.92 -4.56 14.56
N ARG A 104 9.02 -5.00 15.46
CA ARG A 104 9.41 -5.65 16.71
C ARG A 104 10.19 -6.93 16.46
N SER A 105 9.82 -7.69 15.43
CA SER A 105 10.58 -8.87 15.02
C SER A 105 11.99 -8.49 14.59
N PHE A 106 12.19 -7.40 13.84
CA PHE A 106 13.52 -6.91 13.46
C PHE A 106 14.35 -6.43 14.66
N GLU A 107 13.74 -5.69 15.59
CA GLU A 107 14.37 -5.26 16.84
C GLU A 107 14.79 -6.46 17.71
N GLY A 108 14.02 -7.56 17.67
CA GLY A 108 14.34 -8.82 18.34
C GLY A 108 15.26 -9.78 17.56
N LEU A 109 15.46 -9.57 16.25
CA LEU A 109 16.11 -10.50 15.31
C LEU A 109 17.64 -10.43 15.28
N LEU A 110 18.26 -10.20 16.45
CA LEU A 110 19.60 -10.76 16.72
C LEU A 110 19.56 -12.31 16.83
N GLY A 111 18.40 -12.96 16.62
CA GLY A 111 18.25 -14.43 16.64
C GLY A 111 17.17 -15.03 15.73
N ARG A 112 17.59 -15.58 14.58
CA ARG A 112 17.13 -16.84 13.94
C ARG A 112 15.69 -17.09 13.43
N GLN A 113 14.68 -16.22 13.57
CA GLN A 113 13.33 -16.52 13.01
C GLN A 113 12.98 -15.77 11.71
N SER A 114 13.50 -16.27 10.58
CA SER A 114 13.29 -15.71 9.23
C SER A 114 11.89 -15.98 8.64
N THR A 115 11.20 -17.04 9.09
CA THR A 115 9.92 -17.50 8.50
C THR A 115 8.72 -16.67 8.94
N GLU A 116 8.62 -16.35 10.23
CA GLU A 116 7.52 -15.56 10.77
C GLU A 116 7.54 -14.12 10.25
N LEU A 117 8.74 -13.53 10.18
CA LEU A 117 8.94 -12.22 9.58
C LEU A 117 8.50 -12.21 8.10
N LEU A 118 8.90 -13.21 7.32
CA LEU A 118 8.47 -13.32 5.92
C LEU A 118 6.94 -13.47 5.81
N ARG A 119 6.30 -14.19 6.73
CA ARG A 119 4.83 -14.34 6.79
C ARG A 119 4.15 -12.99 7.04
N LEU A 120 4.66 -12.20 7.99
CA LEU A 120 4.15 -10.85 8.28
C LEU A 120 4.27 -9.92 7.07
N LEU A 121 5.44 -9.89 6.43
CA LEU A 121 5.67 -9.06 5.23
C LEU A 121 4.79 -9.48 4.06
N THR A 122 4.61 -10.78 3.85
CA THR A 122 3.72 -11.31 2.80
C THR A 122 2.27 -10.93 3.04
N ARG A 123 1.81 -11.02 4.28
CA ARG A 123 0.44 -10.65 4.66
C ARG A 123 0.21 -9.14 4.51
N ALA A 124 1.15 -8.33 4.99
CA ALA A 124 1.14 -6.88 4.81
C ALA A 124 1.09 -6.51 3.31
N SER A 125 1.89 -7.17 2.47
CA SER A 125 1.85 -6.98 1.02
C SER A 125 0.48 -7.28 0.42
N LEU A 126 -0.14 -8.41 0.79
CA LEU A 126 -1.44 -8.82 0.27
C LEU A 126 -2.56 -7.85 0.68
N GLU A 127 -2.59 -7.46 1.95
CA GLU A 127 -3.57 -6.51 2.46
C GLU A 127 -3.39 -5.11 1.84
N LEU A 128 -2.14 -4.69 1.60
CA LEU A 128 -1.83 -3.43 0.94
C LEU A 128 -2.28 -3.42 -0.52
N LYS A 129 -2.08 -4.53 -1.25
CA LYS A 129 -2.61 -4.72 -2.61
C LYS A 129 -4.14 -4.61 -2.63
N ARG A 130 -4.84 -5.27 -1.69
CA ARG A 130 -6.30 -5.19 -1.56
C ARG A 130 -6.77 -3.75 -1.30
N ALA A 131 -6.09 -3.04 -0.39
CA ALA A 131 -6.39 -1.64 -0.11
C ALA A 131 -6.18 -0.75 -1.35
N SER A 132 -5.07 -0.92 -2.06
CA SER A 132 -4.76 -0.17 -3.29
C SER A 132 -5.82 -0.40 -4.38
N ALA A 133 -6.21 -1.67 -4.60
CA ALA A 133 -7.24 -2.04 -5.56
C ALA A 133 -8.60 -1.42 -5.22
N LEU A 134 -9.01 -1.44 -3.94
CA LEU A 134 -10.27 -0.83 -3.49
C LEU A 134 -10.28 0.70 -3.64
N LEU A 135 -9.11 1.35 -3.56
CA LEU A 135 -8.96 2.78 -3.79
C LEU A 135 -8.79 3.13 -5.28
N GLY A 136 -8.73 2.13 -6.16
CA GLY A 136 -8.50 2.33 -7.59
C GLY A 136 -7.15 2.98 -7.90
N THR A 137 -6.16 2.81 -7.02
CA THR A 137 -4.80 3.35 -7.23
C THR A 137 -3.84 2.26 -7.69
N MET A 138 -3.05 2.57 -8.72
CA MET A 138 -1.97 1.71 -9.23
C MET A 138 -0.68 1.80 -8.38
N THR A 139 -0.73 2.48 -7.23
CA THR A 139 0.46 2.76 -6.41
C THR A 139 1.14 1.53 -5.83
N PHE A 140 0.45 0.38 -5.79
CA PHE A 140 1.00 -0.89 -5.32
C PHE A 140 0.70 -2.04 -6.29
N ASP A 141 0.95 -1.83 -7.59
CA ASP A 141 0.91 -2.88 -8.59
C ASP A 141 2.25 -3.64 -8.61
N ALA A 142 2.44 -4.55 -7.66
CA ALA A 142 3.60 -5.44 -7.64
C ALA A 142 3.38 -6.70 -8.50
N SER A 143 2.47 -6.68 -9.48
CA SER A 143 2.37 -7.74 -10.49
C SER A 143 3.70 -7.97 -11.22
N GLY A 144 4.57 -6.95 -11.30
CA GLY A 144 5.90 -7.06 -11.91
C GLY A 144 7.09 -7.36 -10.98
N CYS A 145 6.96 -7.29 -9.65
CA CYS A 145 8.14 -7.28 -8.77
C CYS A 145 8.32 -8.51 -7.86
N CYS A 146 7.26 -9.27 -7.56
CA CYS A 146 7.36 -10.44 -6.65
C CYS A 146 6.54 -11.68 -7.05
N ALA A 147 6.00 -11.74 -8.27
CA ALA A 147 5.37 -12.97 -8.75
C ALA A 147 6.48 -13.93 -9.23
N GLY A 148 6.87 -14.86 -8.36
CA GLY A 148 7.59 -16.06 -8.80
C GLY A 148 6.80 -16.80 -9.88
N PRO A 149 7.45 -17.68 -10.66
CA PRO A 149 6.97 -18.22 -11.94
C PRO A 149 5.65 -19.01 -11.91
N LEU A 150 5.03 -19.19 -10.73
CA LEU A 150 3.73 -19.85 -10.56
C LEU A 150 2.52 -18.97 -10.93
N PHE A 151 2.71 -17.66 -11.10
CA PHE A 151 1.67 -16.73 -11.57
C PHE A 151 2.14 -15.91 -12.76
N ALA A 152 2.85 -16.54 -13.70
CA ALA A 152 3.07 -15.97 -15.02
C ALA A 152 1.69 -15.74 -15.66
N ASN A 153 1.16 -14.53 -15.50
CA ASN A 153 0.11 -14.02 -16.34
C ASN A 153 0.64 -14.14 -17.76
N ALA A 154 -0.06 -14.92 -18.59
CA ALA A 154 0.17 -14.95 -20.01
C ALA A 154 0.21 -13.50 -20.49
N GLU A 155 1.39 -13.09 -20.94
CA GLU A 155 1.61 -11.81 -21.59
C GLU A 155 0.65 -11.78 -22.79
N GLU A 156 -0.34 -10.88 -22.75
CA GLU A 156 -1.15 -10.61 -23.93
C GLU A 156 -0.17 -10.16 -25.01
N THR A 157 -0.07 -10.97 -26.04
CA THR A 157 0.78 -10.75 -27.19
C THR A 157 0.22 -9.55 -27.94
N HIS A 158 0.56 -8.34 -27.50
CA HIS A 158 0.35 -7.14 -28.29
C HIS A 158 1.36 -7.15 -29.43
N GLY A 159 1.04 -7.94 -30.45
CA GLY A 159 1.63 -7.82 -31.77
C GLY A 159 1.27 -6.46 -32.35
N SER A 160 2.06 -5.44 -32.03
CA SER A 160 2.32 -4.35 -32.95
C SER A 160 3.83 -4.20 -33.07
N ALA A 161 4.36 -4.80 -34.13
CA ALA A 161 5.71 -4.53 -34.58
C ALA A 161 5.85 -3.01 -34.75
N PHE A 162 6.68 -2.39 -33.90
CA PHE A 162 7.20 -1.06 -34.14
C PHE A 162 8.01 -1.12 -35.45
N ARG A 163 7.35 -0.82 -36.57
CA ARG A 163 8.02 -0.56 -37.84
C ARG A 163 8.75 0.78 -37.70
N LEU A 164 10.03 0.72 -37.34
CA LEU A 164 10.96 1.78 -37.69
C LEU A 164 11.18 1.66 -39.19
N GLY A 165 10.40 2.42 -39.95
CA GLY A 165 10.46 2.45 -41.40
C GLY A 165 11.67 3.22 -41.92
N ALA A 166 12.19 2.69 -43.03
CA ALA A 166 12.93 3.33 -44.13
C ALA A 166 14.26 4.03 -43.82
#